data_AF-A0A2V8YIC6-F1
#
_entry.id   AF-A0A2V8YIC6-F1
#
_cell.length_a   1.000
_cell.length_b   1.000
_cell.length_c   1.000
_cell.angle_alpha   90.00
_cell.angle_beta   90.00
_cell.angle_gamma   90.00
#
_symmetry.space_group_name_H-M   'P 1'
#
loop_
_entity.id
_entity.type
_entity.pdbx_description
1 polymer ?
#
loop_
_entity_poly.entity_id
_entity_poly.type
_entity_poly.pdbx_seq_one_letter_code
_entity_poly.pdbx_strand_id
1 'polypeptide(L)'
;MHFDLKPISNDAVAKALEKAERYRLLNEPSFAESICLDILAILPSHQQALISLLLARTDQFDHGLTMRSAEEVLPLIEGEYERAYYAGLIWERQGHAHLRHHELCSHANTYHALREAMKQYERAEALRPHGNDDAILRWNACARVLMHNPEIRPLPDAEFQPITGE
;
A
#
# COMPACT_ATOMS: atom_id res chain seq x y z
N MET A 1 27.85 -13.47 -3.70
CA MET A 1 28.34 -13.52 -2.31
C MET A 1 27.16 -13.93 -1.43
N HIS A 2 27.34 -14.85 -0.48
CA HIS A 2 26.30 -15.29 0.45
C HIS A 2 26.67 -14.83 1.85
N PHE A 3 25.71 -14.28 2.59
CA PHE A 3 25.90 -13.79 3.95
C PHE A 3 24.87 -14.45 4.85
N ASP A 4 25.30 -14.88 6.04
CA ASP A 4 24.41 -15.33 7.10
C ASP A 4 23.98 -14.13 7.94
N LEU A 5 22.67 -13.86 7.99
CA LEU A 5 22.13 -12.77 8.79
C LEU A 5 22.26 -13.09 10.28
N LYS A 6 22.63 -12.09 11.07
CA LYS A 6 22.76 -12.23 12.53
C LYS A 6 21.40 -12.01 13.17
N PRO A 7 20.85 -12.97 13.93
CA PRO A 7 19.55 -12.81 14.55
C PRO A 7 19.60 -11.73 15.63
N ILE A 8 18.53 -10.95 15.74
CA ILE A 8 18.31 -10.03 16.87
C ILE A 8 17.79 -10.80 18.10
N SER A 9 17.92 -10.22 19.29
CA SER A 9 17.27 -10.77 20.50
C SER A 9 15.79 -10.39 20.56
N ASN A 10 14.97 -11.22 21.20
CA ASN A 10 13.56 -10.92 21.45
C ASN A 10 13.38 -9.58 22.21
N ASP A 11 14.25 -9.31 23.20
CA ASP A 11 14.21 -8.07 23.99
C ASP A 11 14.46 -6.80 23.16
N ALA A 12 15.05 -6.93 21.97
CA ALA A 12 15.33 -5.81 21.08
C ALA A 12 14.14 -5.43 20.18
N VAL A 13 13.09 -6.27 20.09
CA VAL A 13 11.98 -6.12 19.13
C VAL A 13 11.27 -4.77 19.28
N ALA A 14 10.92 -4.37 20.50
CA ALA A 14 10.23 -3.09 20.73
C ALA A 14 11.07 -1.89 20.23
N LYS A 15 12.36 -1.88 20.54
CA LYS A 15 13.29 -0.84 20.09
C LYS A 15 13.53 -0.88 18.58
N ALA A 16 13.48 -2.07 17.98
CA ALA A 16 13.60 -2.23 16.53
C ALA A 16 12.36 -1.66 15.80
N LEU A 17 11.15 -1.90 16.31
CA LEU A 17 9.91 -1.32 15.77
C LEU A 17 9.93 0.21 15.82
N GLU A 18 10.33 0.81 16.95
CA GLU A 18 10.49 2.27 17.04
C GLU A 18 11.47 2.82 16.00
N LYS A 19 12.57 2.10 15.74
CA LYS A 19 13.52 2.49 14.69
C LYS A 19 12.90 2.39 13.30
N ALA A 20 12.18 1.31 13.00
CA ALA A 20 11.52 1.14 11.72
C ALA A 20 10.53 2.29 11.44
N GLU A 21 9.74 2.68 12.44
CA GLU A 21 8.85 3.85 12.35
C GLU A 21 9.64 5.15 12.07
N ARG A 22 10.72 5.40 12.82
CA ARG A 22 11.57 6.58 12.60
C ARG A 22 12.18 6.62 11.20
N TYR A 23 12.67 5.50 10.69
CA TYR A 23 13.22 5.43 9.34
C TYR A 23 12.16 5.76 8.29
N ARG A 24 10.93 5.29 8.45
CA ARG A 24 9.82 5.68 7.56
C ARG A 24 9.54 7.19 7.63
N LEU A 25 9.53 7.79 8.82
CA LEU A 25 9.35 9.24 8.99
C LEU A 25 10.51 10.07 8.39
N LEU A 26 11.71 9.50 8.30
CA LEU A 26 12.87 10.10 7.63
C LEU A 26 12.90 9.84 6.12
N ASN A 27 11.86 9.23 5.56
CA ASN A 27 11.80 8.81 4.16
C ASN A 27 12.93 7.82 3.77
N GLU A 28 13.30 6.95 4.70
CA GLU A 28 14.28 5.87 4.53
C GLU A 28 13.60 4.47 4.65
N PRO A 29 12.61 4.15 3.80
CA PRO A 29 11.79 2.95 3.98
C PRO A 29 12.54 1.63 3.75
N SER A 30 13.68 1.62 3.05
CA SER A 30 14.50 0.41 2.88
C SER A 30 15.14 -0.06 4.19
N PHE A 31 15.56 0.87 5.05
CA PHE A 31 16.03 0.51 6.39
C PHE A 31 14.89 0.01 7.26
N ALA A 32 13.69 0.60 7.14
CA ALA A 32 12.51 0.13 7.85
C ALA A 32 12.10 -1.29 7.42
N GLU A 33 12.06 -1.58 6.12
CA GLU A 33 11.80 -2.92 5.58
C GLU A 33 12.82 -3.94 6.14
N SER A 34 14.11 -3.63 6.06
CA SER A 34 15.18 -4.49 6.56
C SER A 34 14.98 -4.86 8.03
N ILE A 35 14.67 -3.87 8.88
CA ILE A 35 14.41 -4.11 10.31
C ILE A 35 13.16 -4.97 10.53
N CYS A 36 12.09 -4.76 9.75
CA CYS A 36 10.88 -5.56 9.88
C CYS A 36 11.15 -7.02 9.51
N LEU A 37 11.97 -7.28 8.47
CA LEU A 37 12.39 -8.64 8.10
C LEU A 37 13.19 -9.31 9.22
N ASP A 38 14.10 -8.60 9.89
CA ASP A 38 14.85 -9.12 11.04
C ASP A 38 13.94 -9.50 12.21
N ILE A 39 12.90 -8.71 12.50
CA ILE A 39 11.90 -9.02 13.53
C ILE A 39 11.09 -10.26 13.12
N LEU A 40 10.60 -10.31 11.87
CA LEU A 40 9.75 -11.39 11.38
C LEU A 40 10.52 -12.71 11.24
N ALA A 41 11.85 -12.67 11.08
CA ALA A 41 12.69 -13.86 11.10
C ALA A 41 12.67 -14.59 12.46
N ILE A 42 12.52 -13.85 13.57
CA ILE A 42 12.43 -14.43 14.92
C ILE A 42 10.97 -14.58 15.41
N LEU A 43 10.06 -13.73 14.94
CA LEU A 43 8.65 -13.69 15.33
C LEU A 43 7.75 -13.54 14.10
N PRO A 44 7.49 -14.63 13.33
CA PRO A 44 6.84 -14.54 12.02
C PRO A 44 5.41 -13.99 12.02
N SER A 45 4.70 -14.11 13.14
CA SER A 45 3.31 -13.63 13.29
C SER A 45 3.20 -12.32 14.07
N HIS A 46 4.29 -11.56 14.21
CA HIS A 46 4.27 -10.30 14.94
C HIS A 46 3.52 -9.21 14.16
N GLN A 47 2.25 -8.99 14.47
CA GLN A 47 1.32 -8.14 13.71
C GLN A 47 1.84 -6.71 13.43
N GLN A 48 2.42 -6.04 14.43
CA GLN A 48 2.96 -4.69 14.23
C GLN A 48 4.13 -4.65 13.24
N ALA A 49 4.93 -5.73 13.16
CA ALA A 49 6.05 -5.84 12.23
C ALA A 49 5.56 -6.14 10.81
N LEU A 50 4.53 -6.98 10.66
CA LEU A 50 3.85 -7.22 9.38
C LEU A 50 3.25 -5.94 8.81
N ILE A 51 2.51 -5.18 9.63
CA ILE A 51 1.96 -3.89 9.24
C ILE A 51 3.08 -2.93 8.85
N SER A 52 4.13 -2.79 9.67
CA SER A 52 5.26 -1.90 9.37
C SER A 52 6.00 -2.30 8.10
N LEU A 53 6.14 -3.61 7.81
CA LEU A 53 6.72 -4.12 6.56
C LEU A 53 5.88 -3.72 5.35
N LEU A 54 4.56 -3.92 5.40
CA LEU A 54 3.64 -3.51 4.33
C LEU A 54 3.74 -2.00 4.08
N LEU A 55 3.76 -1.22 5.15
CA LEU A 55 3.89 0.23 5.06
C LEU A 55 5.24 0.65 4.45
N ALA A 56 6.35 0.04 4.86
CA ALA A 56 7.67 0.32 4.31
C ALA A 56 7.76 -0.02 2.81
N ARG A 57 7.24 -1.18 2.39
CA ARG A 57 7.22 -1.59 0.97
C ARG A 57 6.39 -0.64 0.10
N THR A 58 5.23 -0.22 0.61
CA THR A 58 4.37 0.72 -0.12
C THR A 58 4.93 2.15 -0.13
N ASP A 59 5.74 2.56 0.86
CA ASP A 59 6.50 3.82 0.83
C ASP A 59 7.57 3.83 -0.29
N GLN A 60 7.94 2.66 -0.83
CA GLN A 60 8.96 2.51 -1.87
C GLN A 60 8.42 2.37 -3.30
N PHE A 61 7.10 2.47 -3.53
CA PHE A 61 6.53 2.32 -4.88
C PHE A 61 7.09 3.34 -5.89
N ASP A 62 7.53 4.51 -5.43
CA ASP A 62 8.22 5.49 -6.29
C ASP A 62 9.60 5.05 -6.76
N HIS A 63 10.20 4.09 -6.06
CA HIS A 63 11.56 3.59 -6.29
C HIS A 63 11.56 2.23 -7.01
N GLY A 64 10.45 1.86 -7.65
CA GLY A 64 10.35 0.67 -8.51
C GLY A 64 9.91 -0.61 -7.79
N LEU A 65 9.52 -0.54 -6.51
CA LEU A 65 8.87 -1.68 -5.87
C LEU A 65 7.47 -1.90 -6.45
N THR A 66 7.08 -3.17 -6.52
CA THR A 66 5.77 -3.58 -7.07
C THR A 66 4.76 -3.81 -5.95
N MET A 67 3.48 -3.62 -6.27
CA MET A 67 2.36 -3.94 -5.37
C MET A 67 2.44 -5.35 -4.79
N ARG A 68 2.88 -6.33 -5.60
CA ARG A 68 2.99 -7.75 -5.19
C ARG A 68 3.73 -7.91 -3.87
N SER A 69 4.83 -7.17 -3.68
CA SER A 69 5.62 -7.26 -2.45
C SER A 69 4.83 -6.88 -1.20
N ALA A 70 3.92 -5.91 -1.29
CA ALA A 70 3.06 -5.52 -0.18
C ALA A 70 1.84 -6.46 -0.04
N GLU A 71 1.29 -6.92 -1.17
CA GLU A 71 0.16 -7.86 -1.20
C GLU A 71 0.47 -9.20 -0.54
N GLU A 72 1.72 -9.69 -0.66
CA GLU A 72 2.17 -10.92 0.01
C GLU A 72 2.05 -10.86 1.54
N VAL A 73 2.07 -9.66 2.12
CA VAL A 73 1.95 -9.46 3.58
C VAL A 73 0.48 -9.45 4.03
N LEU A 74 -0.45 -9.05 3.18
CA LEU A 74 -1.87 -8.89 3.53
C LEU A 74 -2.52 -10.14 4.17
N PRO A 75 -2.32 -11.36 3.67
CA PRO A 75 -2.94 -12.55 4.26
C PRO A 75 -2.47 -12.85 5.69
N LEU A 76 -1.30 -12.33 6.06
CA LEU A 76 -0.68 -12.53 7.38
C LEU A 76 -1.22 -11.54 8.42
N ILE A 77 -1.86 -10.45 7.98
CA ILE A 77 -2.46 -9.46 8.86
C ILE A 77 -3.76 -10.00 9.45
N GLU A 78 -3.85 -9.93 10.78
CA GLU A 78 -5.03 -10.32 11.55
C GLU A 78 -6.11 -9.24 11.49
N GLY A 79 -7.37 -9.68 11.37
CA GLY A 79 -8.54 -8.80 11.31
C GLY A 79 -9.01 -8.49 9.88
N GLU A 80 -10.32 -8.56 9.68
CA GLU A 80 -10.92 -8.29 8.37
C GLU A 80 -10.92 -6.81 8.03
N TYR A 81 -11.09 -5.95 9.04
CA TYR A 81 -10.99 -4.50 8.91
C TYR A 81 -9.58 -4.11 8.43
N GLU A 82 -8.55 -4.59 9.13
CA GLU A 82 -7.14 -4.29 8.86
C GLU A 82 -6.76 -4.74 7.45
N ARG A 83 -7.15 -5.95 7.04
CA ARG A 83 -6.90 -6.44 5.68
C ARG A 83 -7.57 -5.59 4.61
N ALA A 84 -8.82 -5.19 4.79
CA ALA A 84 -9.51 -4.31 3.85
C ALA A 84 -8.86 -2.91 3.83
N TYR A 85 -8.52 -2.36 4.99
CA TYR A 85 -7.88 -1.05 5.12
C TYR A 85 -6.51 -1.01 4.44
N TYR A 86 -5.64 -1.98 4.72
CA TYR A 86 -4.30 -2.02 4.12
C TYR A 86 -4.31 -2.42 2.64
N ALA A 87 -5.30 -3.20 2.18
CA ALA A 87 -5.51 -3.42 0.75
C ALA A 87 -5.84 -2.10 0.03
N GLY A 88 -6.70 -1.27 0.64
CA GLY A 88 -6.98 0.08 0.14
C GLY A 88 -5.72 0.96 0.10
N LEU A 89 -4.89 0.90 1.14
CA LEU A 89 -3.65 1.67 1.23
C LEU A 89 -2.63 1.29 0.13
N ILE A 90 -2.51 0.00 -0.20
CA ILE A 90 -1.64 -0.46 -1.29
C ILE A 90 -2.08 0.19 -2.61
N TRP A 91 -3.38 0.13 -2.93
CA TRP A 91 -3.93 0.76 -4.13
C TRP A 91 -3.79 2.28 -4.12
N GLU A 92 -4.07 2.94 -2.99
CA GLU A 92 -3.94 4.38 -2.82
C GLU A 92 -2.50 4.83 -3.13
N ARG A 93 -1.51 4.18 -2.50
CA ARG A 93 -0.09 4.51 -2.68
C ARG A 93 0.41 4.21 -4.09
N GLN A 94 -0.09 3.15 -4.73
CA GLN A 94 0.21 2.88 -6.13
C GLN A 94 -0.33 3.99 -7.06
N GLY A 95 -1.57 4.43 -6.84
CA GLY A 95 -2.16 5.54 -7.59
C GLY A 95 -1.36 6.83 -7.43
N HIS A 96 -0.91 7.14 -6.22
CA HIS A 96 -0.04 8.29 -5.97
C HIS A 96 1.35 8.15 -6.61
N ALA A 97 1.91 6.95 -6.67
CA ALA A 97 3.17 6.71 -7.37
C ALA A 97 3.02 6.97 -8.88
N HIS A 98 1.92 6.53 -9.50
CA HIS A 98 1.61 6.85 -10.88
C HIS A 98 1.53 8.35 -11.14
N LEU A 99 0.95 9.14 -10.23
CA LEU A 99 0.88 10.60 -10.38
C LEU A 99 2.24 11.30 -10.41
N ARG A 100 3.22 10.77 -9.67
CA ARG A 100 4.57 11.35 -9.61
C ARG A 100 5.42 11.01 -10.83
N HIS A 101 5.13 9.88 -11.47
CA HIS A 101 5.77 9.47 -12.71
C HIS A 101 4.93 9.96 -13.90
N HIS A 102 5.35 11.04 -14.57
CA HIS A 102 4.65 11.69 -15.70
C HIS A 102 4.62 10.84 -16.99
N GLU A 103 4.24 9.57 -16.91
CA GLU A 103 4.10 8.69 -18.05
C GLU A 103 2.74 8.89 -18.75
N LEU A 104 2.70 8.70 -20.08
CA LEU A 104 1.52 8.97 -20.93
C LEU A 104 0.25 8.20 -20.51
N CYS A 105 0.38 7.05 -19.84
CA CYS A 105 -0.74 6.24 -19.33
C CYS A 105 -1.05 6.48 -17.84
N SER A 106 -0.41 7.48 -17.21
CA SER A 106 -0.50 7.72 -15.76
C SER A 106 -1.93 8.02 -15.28
N HIS A 107 -2.74 8.74 -16.06
CA HIS A 107 -4.09 9.17 -15.64
C HIS A 107 -5.09 8.00 -15.48
N ALA A 108 -5.17 7.10 -16.46
CA ALA A 108 -6.12 5.98 -16.39
C ALA A 108 -5.72 4.96 -15.30
N ASN A 109 -4.41 4.69 -15.17
CA ASN A 109 -3.87 3.82 -14.14
C ASN A 109 -4.07 4.43 -12.74
N THR A 110 -3.87 5.74 -12.59
CA THR A 110 -4.16 6.47 -11.36
C THR A 110 -5.64 6.38 -11.02
N TYR A 111 -6.53 6.65 -11.98
CA TYR A 111 -7.98 6.56 -11.79
C TYR A 111 -8.38 5.16 -11.30
N HIS A 112 -7.91 4.12 -12.00
CA HIS A 112 -8.17 2.73 -11.63
C HIS A 112 -7.68 2.43 -10.20
N ALA A 113 -6.42 2.76 -9.89
CA ALA A 113 -5.85 2.50 -8.57
C ALA A 113 -6.61 3.22 -7.45
N LEU A 114 -6.95 4.50 -7.61
CA LEU A 114 -7.74 5.25 -6.62
C LEU A 114 -9.16 4.70 -6.45
N ARG A 115 -9.80 4.24 -7.54
CA ARG A 115 -11.13 3.61 -7.44
C ARG A 115 -11.07 2.25 -6.74
N GLU A 116 -10.05 1.44 -6.99
CA GLU A 116 -9.84 0.19 -6.23
C GLU A 116 -9.55 0.46 -4.76
N ALA A 117 -8.76 1.49 -4.44
CA ALA A 117 -8.54 1.94 -3.07
C ALA A 117 -9.86 2.30 -2.37
N MET A 118 -10.70 3.11 -3.03
CA MET A 118 -12.01 3.51 -2.51
C MET A 118 -12.93 2.31 -2.24
N LYS A 119 -12.98 1.31 -3.14
CA LYS A 119 -13.76 0.08 -2.91
C LYS A 119 -13.31 -0.67 -1.67
N GLN A 120 -11.99 -0.75 -1.43
CA GLN A 120 -11.46 -1.41 -0.24
C GLN A 120 -11.75 -0.60 1.02
N TYR A 121 -11.68 0.73 0.96
CA TYR A 121 -12.05 1.58 2.09
C TYR A 121 -13.54 1.55 2.40
N GLU A 122 -14.42 1.43 1.41
CA GLU A 122 -15.86 1.18 1.63
C GLU A 122 -16.08 -0.16 2.36
N ARG A 123 -15.34 -1.21 1.98
CA ARG A 123 -15.36 -2.50 2.69
C ARG A 123 -14.83 -2.37 4.12
N ALA A 124 -13.74 -1.65 4.32
CA ALA A 124 -13.17 -1.41 5.66
C ALA A 124 -14.14 -0.59 6.52
N GLU A 125 -14.78 0.43 5.94
CA GLU A 125 -15.78 1.26 6.62
C GLU A 125 -16.94 0.41 7.17
N ALA A 126 -17.42 -0.59 6.40
CA ALA A 126 -18.48 -1.49 6.82
C ALA A 126 -18.08 -2.42 7.98
N LEU A 127 -16.78 -2.65 8.18
CA LEU A 127 -16.22 -3.52 9.21
C LEU A 127 -15.64 -2.74 10.41
N ARG A 128 -15.68 -1.40 10.36
CA ARG A 128 -14.86 -0.56 11.24
C ARG A 128 -15.26 -0.67 12.71
N PRO A 129 -14.28 -0.69 13.64
CA PRO A 129 -14.55 -0.51 15.06
C PRO A 129 -15.24 0.84 15.35
N HIS A 130 -16.04 0.89 16.42
CA HIS A 130 -16.70 2.14 16.82
C HIS A 130 -15.68 3.26 17.07
N GLY A 131 -15.87 4.40 16.41
CA GLY A 131 -14.99 5.57 16.53
C GLY A 131 -13.71 5.50 15.69
N ASN A 132 -13.52 4.45 14.87
CA ASN A 132 -12.44 4.40 13.90
C ASN A 132 -12.95 4.89 12.53
N ASP A 133 -12.63 6.13 12.17
CA ASP A 133 -13.01 6.72 10.88
C ASP A 133 -11.86 6.76 9.86
N ASP A 134 -10.77 6.02 10.11
CA ASP A 134 -9.56 6.08 9.27
C ASP A 134 -9.86 5.72 7.80
N ALA A 135 -10.67 4.69 7.57
CA ALA A 135 -11.10 4.29 6.23
C ALA A 135 -11.87 5.41 5.51
N ILE A 136 -12.73 6.14 6.22
CA ILE A 136 -13.48 7.28 5.68
C ILE A 136 -12.54 8.44 5.33
N LEU A 137 -11.57 8.74 6.20
CA LEU A 137 -10.59 9.80 5.95
C LEU A 137 -9.76 9.50 4.69
N ARG A 138 -9.35 8.24 4.51
CA ARG A 138 -8.63 7.76 3.32
C ARG A 138 -9.49 7.81 2.07
N TRP A 139 -10.72 7.29 2.12
CA TRP A 139 -11.67 7.38 1.01
C TRP A 139 -11.87 8.83 0.56
N ASN A 140 -12.06 9.75 1.53
CA ASN A 140 -12.21 11.17 1.27
C ASN A 140 -10.96 11.79 0.62
N ALA A 141 -9.77 11.32 0.98
CA ALA A 141 -8.53 11.74 0.34
C ALA A 141 -8.50 11.32 -1.15
N CYS A 142 -8.80 10.05 -1.44
CA CYS A 142 -8.91 9.56 -2.83
C CYS A 142 -9.96 10.34 -3.63
N ALA A 143 -11.15 10.55 -3.05
CA ALA A 143 -12.22 11.31 -3.68
C ALA A 143 -11.78 12.74 -4.03
N ARG A 144 -11.11 13.43 -3.09
CA ARG A 144 -10.56 14.77 -3.33
C ARG A 144 -9.53 14.75 -4.45
N VAL A 145 -8.63 13.77 -4.51
CA VAL A 145 -7.66 13.69 -5.61
C VAL A 145 -8.37 13.62 -6.96
N LEU A 146 -9.37 12.75 -7.11
CA LEU A 146 -10.14 12.64 -8.35
C LEU A 146 -10.93 13.91 -8.69
N MET A 147 -11.55 14.56 -7.69
CA MET A 147 -12.33 15.78 -7.89
C MET A 147 -11.47 16.99 -8.31
N HIS A 148 -10.25 17.11 -7.78
CA HIS A 148 -9.36 18.23 -8.10
C HIS A 148 -8.61 18.07 -9.43
N ASN A 149 -8.61 16.86 -10.01
CA ASN A 149 -7.83 16.51 -11.19
C ASN A 149 -8.73 15.82 -12.23
N PRO A 150 -9.62 16.58 -12.92
CA PRO A 150 -10.62 16.02 -13.85
C PRO A 150 -10.03 15.29 -15.07
N GLU A 151 -8.75 15.49 -15.35
CA GLU A 151 -7.97 14.76 -16.34
C GLU A 151 -7.65 13.30 -15.92
N ILE A 152 -7.68 12.99 -14.61
CA ILE A 152 -7.61 11.62 -14.08
C ILE A 152 -8.96 10.95 -14.30
N ARG A 153 -9.11 10.33 -15.47
CA ARG A 153 -10.34 9.68 -15.90
C ARG A 153 -10.03 8.30 -16.52
N PRO A 154 -11.00 7.37 -16.55
CA PRO A 154 -10.80 6.09 -17.21
C PRO A 154 -10.50 6.31 -18.70
N LEU A 155 -9.85 5.32 -19.33
CA LEU A 155 -9.77 5.31 -20.80
C LEU A 155 -11.20 5.30 -21.35
N PRO A 156 -11.48 6.03 -22.44
CA PRO A 156 -12.72 5.85 -23.18
C PRO A 156 -12.86 4.36 -23.48
N ASP A 157 -14.07 3.81 -23.31
CA ASP A 157 -14.35 2.46 -23.76
C ASP A 157 -13.87 2.36 -25.21
N ALA A 158 -12.95 1.42 -25.47
CA ALA A 158 -12.54 1.15 -26.84
C ALA A 158 -13.79 0.67 -27.56
N GLU A 159 -14.45 1.57 -28.29
CA GLU A 159 -15.51 1.21 -29.22
C GLU A 159 -14.94 0.12 -30.10
N PHE A 160 -15.36 -1.11 -29.85
CA PHE A 160 -15.21 -2.20 -30.80
C PHE A 160 -15.93 -1.74 -32.06
N GLN A 161 -15.19 -1.15 -33.00
CA GLN A 161 -15.69 -0.99 -34.35
C GLN A 161 -15.67 -2.40 -34.95
N PRO A 162 -16.83 -3.04 -35.18
CA PRO A 162 -16.84 -4.30 -35.90
C PRO A 162 -16.25 -4.01 -37.27
N ILE A 163 -15.18 -4.73 -37.61
CA ILE A 163 -14.60 -4.71 -38.95
C ILE A 163 -15.69 -5.24 -39.88
N THR A 164 -16.44 -4.35 -40.54
CA THR A 164 -17.29 -4.72 -41.65
C THR A 164 -16.36 -5.10 -42.79
N GLY A 165 -16.13 -6.40 -42.95
CA GLY A 165 -15.48 -6.95 -44.14
C GLY A 165 -16.42 -6.77 -45.34
N GLU A 166 -15.93 -6.08 -46.36
CA GLU A 166 -16.42 -6.20 -47.74
C GLU A 166 -15.67 -7.33 -48.45
#